data_AF-A0A4P9WN56-F1
#
_entry.id   AF-A0A4P9WN56-F1
#
_cell.length_a   1.000
_cell.length_b   1.000
_cell.length_c   1.000
_cell.angle_alpha   90.00
_cell.angle_beta   90.00
_cell.angle_gamma   90.00
#
_symmetry.space_group_name_H-M   'P 1'
#
loop_
_entity.id
_entity.type
_entity.pdbx_description
1 polymer ?
#
loop_
_entity_poly.entity_id
_entity_poly.type
_entity_poly.pdbx_seq_one_letter_code
_entity_poly.pdbx_strand_id
1 'polypeptide(L)'
;MSPRPSAAGTESSRDSGSAGQISPDSTSPTSGFPDDEAVSPQSPGSETMRRIKRQNMTIDAYGFYHESQTPQTPGSPQSPTSPTNSTSQNRRETEWRELLENWSPALYKKKRDRATLWPCMLLRIRIPESLRAQAWCTLADCQNIKKPGEYERLLVQTPQPIFDVIERDINRCFPDHSMFCEVGGEG
;
A
#
# COMPACT_ATOMS: atom_id res chain seq x y z
N MET A 1 29.83 -29.76 56.61
CA MET A 1 28.78 -30.74 56.94
C MET A 1 27.49 -30.29 56.27
N SER A 2 27.00 -31.06 55.31
CA SER A 2 25.57 -31.03 54.94
C SER A 2 24.73 -31.55 56.12
N PRO A 3 23.41 -31.30 56.16
CA PRO A 3 22.50 -32.17 55.41
C PRO A 3 21.29 -31.47 54.74
N ARG A 4 20.73 -32.17 53.76
CA ARG A 4 19.39 -32.07 53.16
C ARG A 4 18.44 -32.98 53.98
N PRO A 5 17.10 -32.78 54.02
CA PRO A 5 16.15 -33.46 53.09
C PRO A 5 14.88 -32.59 52.78
N SER A 6 14.18 -32.66 51.64
CA SER A 6 13.35 -33.70 50.98
C SER A 6 11.87 -33.75 51.44
N ALA A 7 10.99 -34.07 50.45
CA ALA A 7 9.55 -34.42 50.48
C ALA A 7 8.53 -33.27 50.29
N ALA A 8 7.34 -33.43 49.68
CA ALA A 8 6.71 -34.41 48.77
C ALA A 8 5.24 -33.96 48.54
N GLY A 9 4.59 -34.44 47.47
CA GLY A 9 3.12 -34.51 47.29
C GLY A 9 2.44 -33.26 46.73
N THR A 10 1.40 -33.29 45.89
CA THR A 10 0.43 -34.36 45.58
C THR A 10 -0.35 -34.03 44.30
N GLU A 11 -0.78 -35.12 43.67
CA GLU A 11 -1.71 -35.42 42.56
C GLU A 11 -3.13 -34.78 42.48
N SER A 12 -3.80 -35.10 41.34
CA SER A 12 -5.25 -35.15 41.01
C SER A 12 -5.71 -34.08 39.99
N SER A 13 -6.19 -34.35 38.76
CA SER A 13 -7.09 -35.35 38.15
C SER A 13 -8.60 -35.09 38.36
N ARG A 14 -9.34 -35.04 37.22
CA ARG A 14 -10.81 -35.09 36.97
C ARG A 14 -11.57 -33.79 37.30
N ASP A 15 -12.66 -33.38 36.64
CA ASP A 15 -13.69 -34.08 35.87
C ASP A 15 -14.49 -33.11 34.96
N SER A 16 -15.23 -33.74 34.08
CA SER A 16 -16.17 -33.40 33.01
C SER A 16 -17.43 -32.57 33.38
N GLY A 17 -18.11 -32.10 32.33
CA GLY A 17 -19.52 -31.67 32.29
C GLY A 17 -19.77 -30.81 31.04
N SER A 18 -20.15 -31.34 29.88
CA SER A 18 -21.39 -32.03 29.44
C SER A 18 -22.60 -31.11 29.19
N ALA A 19 -23.29 -31.42 28.09
CA ALA A 19 -24.64 -31.07 27.64
C ALA A 19 -24.83 -29.84 26.73
N GLY A 20 -25.23 -30.14 25.49
CA GLY A 20 -25.77 -29.17 24.53
C GLY A 20 -25.96 -29.73 23.12
N GLN A 21 -26.73 -30.82 22.97
CA GLN A 21 -27.28 -31.22 21.67
C GLN A 21 -28.32 -30.19 21.21
N ILE A 22 -28.21 -29.72 19.97
CA ILE A 22 -29.37 -29.21 19.21
C ILE A 22 -29.16 -29.54 17.73
N SER A 23 -30.03 -30.41 17.23
CA SER A 23 -30.22 -30.78 15.83
C SER A 23 -31.21 -29.79 15.15
N PRO A 24 -31.37 -29.84 13.81
CA PRO A 24 -31.53 -28.66 12.96
C PRO A 24 -32.98 -28.28 12.73
N ASP A 25 -33.24 -27.00 12.47
CA ASP A 25 -34.35 -26.63 11.60
C ASP A 25 -34.05 -25.37 10.78
N SER A 26 -34.59 -25.40 9.58
CA SER A 26 -34.50 -24.39 8.53
C SER A 26 -35.40 -23.21 8.85
N THR A 27 -34.99 -22.00 8.49
CA THR A 27 -35.76 -21.01 7.69
C THR A 27 -35.07 -19.65 7.71
N SER A 28 -34.84 -19.10 6.52
CA SER A 28 -34.35 -17.74 6.27
C SER A 28 -35.37 -16.67 6.72
N PRO A 29 -34.97 -15.39 6.81
CA PRO A 29 -35.13 -14.57 5.61
C PRO A 29 -33.93 -13.66 5.30
N THR A 30 -33.56 -13.70 4.01
CA THR A 30 -33.05 -12.61 3.17
C THR A 30 -33.12 -11.21 3.76
N SER A 31 -31.95 -10.61 3.99
CA SER A 31 -31.75 -9.15 3.94
C SER A 31 -30.82 -8.86 2.76
N GLY A 32 -31.39 -8.26 1.72
CA GLY A 32 -30.79 -8.05 0.41
C GLY A 32 -29.45 -7.32 0.48
N PHE A 33 -28.41 -8.01 0.02
CA PHE A 33 -27.31 -7.37 -0.65
C PHE A 33 -27.84 -6.86 -1.99
N PRO A 34 -27.58 -5.60 -2.39
CA PRO A 34 -27.95 -5.15 -3.72
C PRO A 34 -27.27 -6.05 -4.75
N ASP A 35 -28.12 -6.66 -5.57
CA ASP A 35 -27.78 -7.57 -6.65
C ASP A 35 -26.69 -7.01 -7.57
N ASP A 36 -25.80 -7.92 -7.98
CA ASP A 36 -25.20 -8.03 -9.31
C ASP A 36 -25.50 -6.87 -10.28
N GLU A 37 -24.66 -5.82 -10.24
CA GLU A 37 -24.33 -5.15 -11.48
C GLU A 37 -23.18 -5.93 -12.12
N ALA A 38 -23.57 -6.96 -12.88
CA ALA A 38 -22.69 -7.62 -13.81
C ALA A 38 -22.03 -6.53 -14.69
N VAL A 39 -20.71 -6.34 -14.53
CA VAL A 39 -19.91 -5.53 -15.44
C VAL A 39 -20.11 -6.14 -16.83
N SER A 40 -20.96 -5.48 -17.62
CA SER A 40 -21.11 -5.80 -19.03
C SER A 40 -19.72 -5.72 -19.66
N PRO A 41 -19.31 -6.71 -20.47
CA PRO A 41 -18.06 -6.63 -21.21
C PRO A 41 -18.07 -5.30 -21.96
N GLN A 42 -17.11 -4.45 -21.64
CA GLN A 42 -17.01 -3.10 -22.17
C GLN A 42 -17.04 -3.21 -23.70
N SER A 43 -18.10 -2.68 -24.31
CA SER A 43 -18.23 -2.70 -25.76
C SER A 43 -16.98 -2.07 -26.38
N PRO A 44 -16.39 -2.63 -27.44
CA PRO A 44 -15.21 -2.05 -28.09
C PRO A 44 -15.38 -0.56 -28.47
N GLY A 45 -16.62 -0.09 -28.60
CA GLY A 45 -16.95 1.32 -28.78
C GLY A 45 -16.62 2.23 -27.57
N SER A 46 -16.75 1.74 -26.33
CA SER A 46 -16.49 2.56 -25.13
C SER A 46 -15.00 2.82 -24.91
N GLU A 47 -14.15 1.82 -25.14
CA GLU A 47 -12.70 2.01 -24.95
C GLU A 47 -12.09 2.87 -26.06
N THR A 48 -12.56 2.68 -27.31
CA THR A 48 -12.18 3.56 -28.43
C THR A 48 -12.52 5.01 -28.13
N MET A 49 -13.71 5.28 -27.58
CA MET A 49 -14.15 6.63 -27.23
C MET A 49 -13.34 7.23 -26.07
N ARG A 50 -13.03 6.44 -25.03
CA ARG A 50 -12.15 6.88 -23.94
C ARG A 50 -10.75 7.22 -24.45
N ARG A 51 -10.19 6.41 -25.36
CA ARG A 51 -8.88 6.67 -25.96
C ARG A 51 -8.86 7.98 -26.73
N ILE A 52 -9.88 8.24 -27.54
CA ILE A 52 -10.04 9.50 -28.27
C ILE A 52 -10.14 10.68 -27.28
N LYS A 53 -10.91 10.56 -26.20
CA LYS A 53 -11.00 11.60 -25.17
C LYS A 53 -9.63 11.91 -24.53
N ARG A 54 -8.85 10.87 -24.18
CA ARG A 54 -7.52 11.01 -23.55
C ARG A 54 -6.53 11.76 -24.45
N GLN A 55 -6.64 11.66 -25.78
CA GLN A 55 -5.79 12.41 -26.72
C GLN A 55 -5.94 13.94 -26.61
N ASN A 56 -7.06 14.41 -26.05
CA ASN A 56 -7.34 15.83 -25.82
C ASN A 56 -7.08 16.29 -24.36
N MET A 57 -6.58 15.40 -23.51
CA MET A 57 -6.30 15.67 -22.09
C MET A 57 -4.79 15.89 -21.84
N THR A 58 -4.47 16.62 -20.78
CA THR A 58 -3.09 16.80 -20.31
C THR A 58 -2.79 15.84 -19.17
N ILE A 59 -1.56 15.31 -19.09
CA ILE A 59 -1.14 14.42 -18.01
C ILE A 59 -0.40 15.25 -16.94
N ASP A 60 -0.72 15.05 -15.67
CA ASP A 60 -0.02 15.71 -14.56
C ASP A 60 1.33 15.05 -14.22
N ALA A 61 2.03 15.59 -13.22
CA ALA A 61 3.32 15.06 -12.77
C ALA A 61 3.25 13.62 -12.20
N TYR A 62 2.05 13.13 -11.89
CA TYR A 62 1.80 11.82 -11.32
C TYR A 62 1.17 10.84 -12.30
N GLY A 63 0.97 11.23 -13.57
CA GLY A 63 0.44 10.34 -14.61
C GLY A 63 -1.08 10.40 -14.80
N PHE A 64 -1.81 11.28 -14.12
CA PHE A 64 -3.28 11.37 -14.25
C PHE A 64 -3.71 12.30 -15.38
N TYR A 65 -4.70 11.87 -16.17
CA TYR A 65 -5.32 12.70 -17.20
C TYR A 65 -6.22 13.79 -16.60
N HIS A 66 -6.05 15.01 -17.08
CA HIS A 66 -6.83 16.19 -16.72
C HIS A 66 -7.40 16.86 -17.97
N GLU A 67 -8.63 17.35 -17.88
CA GLU A 67 -9.23 18.18 -18.93
C GLU A 67 -8.33 19.39 -19.18
N SER A 68 -7.88 19.58 -20.42
CA SER A 68 -7.11 20.77 -20.78
C SER A 68 -8.04 21.98 -20.65
N GLN A 69 -7.92 22.74 -19.56
CA GLN A 69 -8.67 23.99 -19.44
C GLN A 69 -8.34 24.86 -20.66
N THR A 70 -9.38 25.20 -21.42
CA THR A 70 -9.32 26.18 -22.52
C THR A 70 -8.53 27.43 -22.08
N PRO A 71 -7.73 28.05 -22.96
CA PRO A 71 -6.69 28.98 -22.54
C PRO A 71 -7.24 30.37 -22.19
N GLN A 72 -8.07 30.57 -21.15
CA GLN A 72 -8.34 31.90 -20.56
C GLN A 72 -8.79 31.81 -19.09
N THR A 73 -7.86 31.94 -18.14
CA THR A 73 -8.07 32.64 -16.86
C THR A 73 -6.70 33.13 -16.35
N PRO A 74 -6.42 34.46 -16.37
CA PRO A 74 -5.21 35.01 -15.79
C PRO A 74 -5.33 34.91 -14.26
N GLY A 75 -4.79 33.83 -13.67
CA GLY A 75 -4.80 33.65 -12.22
C GLY A 75 -4.68 32.22 -11.71
N SER A 76 -4.70 31.20 -12.57
CA SER A 76 -4.47 29.83 -12.09
C SER A 76 -3.00 29.64 -11.72
N PRO A 77 -2.66 29.11 -10.51
CA PRO A 77 -1.28 28.96 -10.07
C PRO A 77 -0.52 28.10 -11.09
N GLN A 78 0.44 28.73 -11.76
CA GLN A 78 1.42 28.04 -12.57
C GLN A 78 2.03 26.91 -11.72
N SER A 79 2.08 25.73 -12.32
CA SER A 79 2.90 24.62 -11.84
C SER A 79 4.26 25.14 -11.38
N PRO A 80 4.76 24.73 -10.20
CA PRO A 80 6.01 25.24 -9.66
C PRO A 80 7.19 24.54 -10.35
N THR A 81 7.44 24.88 -11.61
CA THR A 81 8.73 24.61 -12.27
C THR A 81 9.47 25.94 -12.48
N SER A 82 9.52 26.75 -11.43
CA SER A 82 10.47 27.87 -11.37
C SER A 82 11.87 27.31 -11.05
N PRO A 83 12.93 27.70 -11.80
CA PRO A 83 14.30 27.20 -11.63
C PRO A 83 15.01 27.70 -10.35
N THR A 84 14.29 28.34 -9.43
CA THR A 84 14.83 28.85 -8.15
C THR A 84 14.89 27.79 -7.04
N ASN A 85 14.27 26.62 -7.23
CA ASN A 85 14.13 25.58 -6.19
C ASN A 85 15.22 24.50 -6.17
N SER A 86 16.16 24.50 -7.12
CA SER A 86 17.17 23.42 -7.24
C SER A 86 18.05 23.31 -5.99
N THR A 87 18.57 24.43 -5.47
CA THR A 87 19.46 24.41 -4.30
C THR A 87 18.76 23.93 -3.03
N SER A 88 17.53 24.40 -2.76
CA SER A 88 16.76 23.98 -1.58
C SER A 88 16.22 22.55 -1.70
N GLN A 89 15.94 22.08 -2.92
CA GLN A 89 15.61 20.67 -3.17
C GLN A 89 16.83 19.78 -2.96
N ASN A 90 17.99 20.16 -3.50
CA ASN A 90 19.24 19.42 -3.33
C ASN A 90 19.63 19.31 -1.85
N ARG A 91 19.49 20.40 -1.06
CA ARG A 91 19.76 20.38 0.38
C ARG A 91 18.86 19.37 1.10
N ARG A 92 17.56 19.37 0.80
CA ARG A 92 16.62 18.40 1.38
C ARG A 92 16.96 16.97 0.98
N GLU A 93 17.26 16.73 -0.30
CA GLU A 93 17.65 15.40 -0.77
C GLU A 93 18.91 14.89 -0.05
N THR A 94 19.89 15.75 0.20
CA THR A 94 21.08 15.39 0.97
C THR A 94 20.74 15.04 2.43
N GLU A 95 19.95 15.87 3.12
CA GLU A 95 19.51 15.61 4.50
C GLU A 95 18.71 14.28 4.59
N TRP A 96 17.87 13.99 3.59
CA TRP A 96 17.15 12.73 3.50
C TRP A 96 18.07 11.55 3.24
N ARG A 97 19.09 11.70 2.39
CA ARG A 97 20.06 10.63 2.11
C ARG A 97 20.83 10.23 3.37
N GLU A 98 21.34 11.21 4.11
CA GLU A 98 22.04 10.99 5.39
C GLU A 98 21.11 10.30 6.40
N LEU A 99 19.86 10.76 6.51
CA LEU A 99 18.88 10.12 7.38
C LEU A 99 18.64 8.65 7.02
N LEU A 100 18.51 8.33 5.73
CA LEU A 100 18.25 6.97 5.28
C LEU A 100 19.44 6.04 5.47
N GLU A 101 20.67 6.55 5.35
CA GLU A 101 21.90 5.78 5.59
C GLU A 101 22.05 5.42 7.08
N ASN A 102 21.68 6.34 7.98
CA ASN A 102 21.76 6.10 9.42
C ASN A 102 20.45 5.61 10.04
N TRP A 103 19.42 5.37 9.23
CA TRP A 103 18.12 4.95 9.74
C TRP A 103 18.21 3.58 10.42
N SER A 104 17.63 3.48 11.61
CA SER A 104 17.30 2.18 12.19
C SER A 104 15.99 2.25 12.98
N PRO A 105 15.20 1.17 13.04
CA PRO A 105 13.95 1.12 13.81
C PRO A 105 14.13 1.43 15.31
N ALA A 106 15.35 1.24 15.84
CA ALA A 106 15.71 1.57 17.21
C ALA A 106 15.74 3.09 17.48
N LEU A 107 16.08 3.90 16.47
CA LEU A 107 16.12 5.37 16.59
C LEU A 107 14.73 5.94 16.88
N TYR A 108 13.69 5.38 16.26
CA TYR A 108 12.30 5.78 16.52
C TYR A 108 11.85 5.47 17.96
N LYS A 109 12.30 4.34 18.52
CA LYS A 109 11.92 3.89 19.87
C LYS A 109 12.58 4.71 20.97
N LYS A 110 13.77 5.26 20.73
CA LYS A 110 14.53 6.04 21.72
C LYS A 110 14.12 7.52 21.68
N LYS A 111 12.93 7.87 22.21
CA LYS A 111 12.35 9.23 22.17
C LYS A 111 13.02 10.32 23.03
N ARG A 112 14.26 10.12 23.50
CA ARG A 112 14.87 11.00 24.53
C ARG A 112 16.16 11.70 24.10
N ASP A 113 16.67 11.43 22.91
CA ASP A 113 17.92 12.01 22.42
C ASP A 113 17.62 13.03 21.30
N ARG A 114 18.36 14.15 21.26
CA ARG A 114 18.16 15.16 20.21
C ARG A 114 18.44 14.58 18.82
N ALA A 115 19.36 13.62 18.74
CA ALA A 115 19.68 12.90 17.50
C ALA A 115 18.51 12.03 16.98
N THR A 116 17.62 11.54 17.85
CA THR A 116 16.48 10.69 17.45
C THR A 116 15.22 11.49 17.13
N LEU A 117 15.16 12.76 17.56
CA LEU A 117 14.11 13.70 17.17
C LEU A 117 14.25 14.17 15.72
N TRP A 118 15.48 14.30 15.20
CA TRP A 118 15.74 14.72 13.82
C TRP A 118 15.05 13.81 12.77
N PRO A 119 15.17 12.47 12.83
CA PRO A 119 14.38 11.54 12.00
C PRO A 119 12.87 11.78 12.06
N CYS A 120 12.31 11.97 13.26
CA CYS A 120 10.89 12.20 13.44
C CYS A 120 10.43 13.53 12.85
N MET A 121 11.29 14.56 12.90
CA MET A 121 11.03 15.86 12.30
C MET A 121 11.07 15.80 10.78
N LEU A 122 12.04 15.09 10.20
CA LEU A 122 12.13 14.90 8.75
C LEU A 122 10.95 14.12 8.19
N LEU A 123 10.45 13.11 8.91
CA LEU A 123 9.23 12.38 8.51
C LEU A 123 7.97 13.24 8.47
N ARG A 124 7.94 14.34 9.24
CA ARG A 124 6.84 15.33 9.16
C ARG A 124 6.96 16.23 7.93
N ILE A 125 8.15 16.31 7.35
CA ILE A 125 8.41 16.97 6.07
C ILE A 125 8.14 15.95 4.95
N ARG A 126 7.66 16.41 3.79
CA ARG A 126 7.42 15.53 2.65
C ARG A 126 8.72 14.88 2.16
N ILE A 127 8.68 13.58 1.92
CA ILE A 127 9.77 12.83 1.29
C ILE A 127 9.98 13.34 -0.15
N PRO A 128 11.22 13.71 -0.54
CA PRO A 128 11.57 14.05 -1.92
C PRO A 128 11.20 12.94 -2.89
N GLU A 129 10.72 13.31 -4.07
CA GLU A 129 10.25 12.37 -5.10
C GLU A 129 11.29 11.32 -5.48
N SER A 130 12.52 11.76 -5.74
CA SER A 130 13.68 10.93 -6.08
C SER A 130 14.04 9.90 -5.02
N LEU A 131 13.68 10.14 -3.75
CA LEU A 131 14.03 9.29 -2.62
C LEU A 131 12.85 8.46 -2.08
N ARG A 132 11.63 8.61 -2.61
CA ARG A 132 10.44 7.89 -2.09
C ARG A 132 10.64 6.38 -2.08
N ALA A 133 11.16 5.82 -3.18
CA ALA A 133 11.39 4.37 -3.29
C ALA A 133 12.31 3.87 -2.17
N GLN A 134 13.47 4.50 -1.99
CA GLN A 134 14.42 4.14 -0.94
C GLN A 134 13.82 4.39 0.45
N ALA A 135 13.20 5.54 0.68
CA ALA A 135 12.64 5.92 1.97
C ALA A 135 11.56 4.95 2.43
N TRP A 136 10.59 4.64 1.57
CA TRP A 136 9.52 3.70 1.92
C TRP A 136 10.07 2.28 2.14
N CYS A 137 11.04 1.84 1.33
CA CYS A 137 11.67 0.53 1.55
C CYS A 137 12.39 0.46 2.90
N THR A 138 13.12 1.51 3.27
CA THR A 138 13.84 1.60 4.54
C THR A 138 12.88 1.69 5.74
N LEU A 139 11.78 2.43 5.61
CA LEU A 139 10.76 2.56 6.66
C LEU A 139 9.95 1.29 6.88
N ALA A 140 9.63 0.56 5.80
CA ALA A 140 8.92 -0.71 5.84
C ALA A 140 9.84 -1.89 6.17
N ASP A 141 11.14 -1.64 6.39
CA ASP A 141 12.14 -2.67 6.66
C ASP A 141 12.23 -3.74 5.58
N CYS A 142 12.05 -3.33 4.31
CA CYS A 142 11.97 -4.22 3.17
C CYS A 142 13.20 -5.13 3.04
N GLN A 143 14.39 -4.67 3.43
CA GLN A 143 15.62 -5.48 3.34
C GLN A 143 15.59 -6.70 4.26
N ASN A 144 14.97 -6.60 5.43
CA ASN A 144 14.83 -7.72 6.36
C ASN A 144 13.68 -8.66 5.99
N ILE A 145 12.65 -8.14 5.31
CA ILE A 145 11.48 -8.92 4.87
C ILE A 145 11.74 -9.61 3.52
N LYS A 146 12.59 -9.02 2.68
CA LYS A 146 12.88 -9.51 1.33
C LYS A 146 13.53 -10.88 1.40
N LYS A 147 12.84 -11.87 0.85
CA LYS A 147 13.33 -13.23 0.66
C LYS A 147 13.73 -13.40 -0.81
N PRO A 148 15.03 -13.58 -1.11
CA PRO A 148 15.48 -13.81 -2.48
C PRO A 148 14.80 -15.04 -3.09
N GLY A 149 14.31 -14.94 -4.34
CA GLY A 149 13.68 -16.06 -5.04
C GLY A 149 12.21 -16.32 -4.67
N GLU A 150 11.72 -15.74 -3.57
CA GLU A 150 10.35 -15.99 -3.10
C GLU A 150 9.31 -15.34 -4.00
N TYR A 151 9.61 -14.16 -4.54
CA TYR A 151 8.74 -13.48 -5.51
C TYR A 151 8.57 -14.32 -6.77
N GLU A 152 9.67 -14.80 -7.35
CA GLU A 152 9.67 -15.64 -8.54
C GLU A 152 8.95 -16.98 -8.30
N ARG A 153 9.11 -17.55 -7.10
CA ARG A 153 8.38 -18.76 -6.69
C ARG A 153 6.86 -18.53 -6.63
N LEU A 154 6.44 -17.39 -6.09
CA LEU A 154 5.02 -17.05 -5.99
C LEU A 154 4.40 -16.73 -7.35
N LEU A 155 5.17 -16.18 -8.29
CA LEU A 155 4.69 -15.88 -9.66
C LEU A 155 4.27 -17.13 -10.44
N VAL A 156 4.95 -18.25 -10.25
CA VAL A 156 4.66 -19.52 -10.96
C VAL A 156 3.66 -20.40 -10.21
N GLN A 157 3.16 -19.95 -9.06
CA GLN A 157 2.24 -20.72 -8.25
C GLN A 157 0.87 -20.86 -8.95
N THR A 158 0.19 -21.98 -8.72
CA THR A 158 -1.17 -22.20 -9.22
C THR A 158 -2.11 -21.06 -8.77
N PRO A 159 -2.97 -20.53 -9.68
CA PRO A 159 -3.93 -19.49 -9.35
C PRO A 159 -4.81 -19.88 -8.17
N GLN A 160 -4.93 -18.97 -7.21
CA GLN A 160 -5.80 -19.11 -6.05
C GLN A 160 -7.12 -18.35 -6.27
N PRO A 161 -8.20 -18.64 -5.53
CA PRO A 161 -9.47 -17.93 -5.69
C PRO A 161 -9.38 -16.40 -5.54
N ILE A 162 -8.34 -15.88 -4.88
CA ILE A 162 -8.10 -14.44 -4.75
C ILE A 162 -7.71 -13.77 -6.09
N PHE A 163 -7.23 -14.54 -7.08
CA PHE A 163 -6.80 -14.01 -8.37
C PHE A 163 -7.99 -13.41 -9.13
N ASP A 164 -9.14 -14.08 -9.13
CA ASP A 164 -10.38 -13.57 -9.77
C ASP A 164 -10.84 -12.24 -9.16
N VAL A 165 -10.62 -12.07 -7.85
CA VAL A 165 -10.93 -10.81 -7.15
C VAL A 165 -9.94 -9.73 -7.57
N ILE A 166 -8.65 -10.03 -7.62
CA ILE A 166 -7.60 -9.10 -8.07
C ILE A 166 -7.86 -8.66 -9.52
N GLU A 167 -8.18 -9.57 -10.44
CA GLU A 167 -8.46 -9.24 -11.85
C GLU A 167 -9.67 -8.30 -11.99
N ARG A 168 -10.72 -8.51 -11.20
CA ARG A 168 -11.87 -7.60 -11.16
C ARG A 168 -11.50 -6.23 -10.60
N ASP A 169 -10.58 -6.18 -9.66
CA ASP A 169 -10.15 -4.97 -8.97
C ASP A 169 -9.17 -4.13 -9.80
N ILE A 170 -8.30 -4.77 -10.59
CA ILE A 170 -7.32 -4.10 -11.46
C ILE A 170 -8.02 -3.11 -12.39
N ASN A 171 -9.12 -3.51 -13.03
CA ASN A 171 -9.84 -2.69 -14.02
C ASN A 171 -10.49 -1.42 -13.44
N ARG A 172 -10.57 -1.29 -12.11
CA ARG A 172 -11.09 -0.09 -11.43
C ARG A 172 -10.03 0.65 -10.61
N CYS A 173 -8.79 0.16 -10.60
CA CYS A 173 -7.67 0.82 -9.96
C CYS A 173 -7.06 1.86 -10.91
N PHE A 174 -7.26 3.15 -10.63
CA PHE A 174 -6.68 4.26 -11.40
C PHE A 174 -7.02 4.27 -12.91
N PRO A 175 -8.32 4.22 -13.29
CA PRO A 175 -8.74 4.17 -14.69
C PRO A 175 -8.32 5.41 -15.51
N ASP A 176 -8.06 6.54 -14.85
CA ASP A 176 -7.64 7.80 -15.46
C ASP A 176 -6.12 8.05 -15.36
N HIS A 177 -5.33 7.03 -15.02
CA HIS A 177 -3.88 7.12 -14.97
C HIS A 177 -3.24 6.53 -16.23
N SER A 178 -2.29 7.24 -16.83
CA SER A 178 -1.65 6.88 -18.12
C SER A 178 -1.09 5.47 -18.16
N MET A 179 -0.47 5.01 -17.07
CA MET A 179 0.10 3.66 -16.96
C MET A 179 -0.95 2.55 -16.81
N PHE A 180 -2.09 2.83 -16.17
CA PHE A 180 -3.07 1.81 -15.74
C PHE A 180 -4.38 1.83 -16.55
N CYS A 181 -4.54 2.81 -17.46
CA CYS A 181 -5.81 3.01 -18.17
C CYS A 181 -6.05 2.03 -19.33
N GLU A 182 -5.02 1.33 -19.82
CA GLU A 182 -5.14 0.39 -20.93
C GLU A 182 -5.22 -1.05 -20.41
N VAL A 183 -6.29 -1.78 -20.80
CA VAL A 183 -6.44 -3.21 -20.47
C VAL A 183 -5.35 -4.00 -21.18
N GLY A 184 -4.54 -4.74 -20.41
CA GLY A 184 -3.37 -5.44 -20.92
C GLY A 184 -2.16 -4.52 -21.20
N GLY A 185 -2.16 -3.32 -20.63
CA GLY A 185 -1.01 -2.41 -20.63
C GLY A 185 0.13 -2.89 -19.72
N GLU A 186 1.11 -2.02 -19.47
CA GLU A 186 2.29 -2.31 -18.64
C GLU A 186 2.01 -2.26 -17.12
N GLY A 187 0.84 -1.74 -16.73
CA GLY A 187 0.43 -1.50 -15.34
C GLY A 187 -0.40 -2.61 -14.71
#